data_AF-A0A1G2T7X0-F1
#
_entry.id   AF-A0A1G2T7X0-F1
#
_cell.length_a   1.000
_cell.length_b   1.000
_cell.length_c   1.000
_cell.angle_alpha   90.00
_cell.angle_beta   90.00
_cell.angle_gamma   90.00
#
_symmetry.space_group_name_H-M   'P 1'
#
loop_
_entity.id
_entity.type
_entity.pdbx_description
1 polymer ?
#
loop_
_entity_poly.entity_id
_entity_poly.type
_entity_poly.pdbx_seq_one_letter_code
_entity_poly.pdbx_strand_id
1 'polypeptide(L)'
;MKSAVFTIPIKKWQKSAKRGVGNIRVAILKSRLMPKKIKMQRINWHKIALKKHLKDVFSSGITYAILALVFLLWRFALGYQFEWQSIEPFQQPSIFIRVFYSAFTFLTLGYLLYIAYFYKVLHDILVKSMGLWSLYNGIKAIVWAFLMFVSYQYIVPWLFSVLNAGVSILFNIANLVLYALPPVGISLVLSVIYFLLKNENRKTS
;
A
#
# COMPACT_ATOMS: atom_id res chain seq x y z
N MET A 1 9.57 32.21 13.64
CA MET A 1 8.39 31.49 14.17
C MET A 1 7.37 32.51 14.63
N LYS A 2 6.16 32.57 14.04
CA LYS A 2 5.09 33.48 14.49
C LYS A 2 4.10 32.69 15.35
N SER A 3 4.09 32.97 16.65
CA SER A 3 3.10 32.44 17.60
C SER A 3 1.83 33.28 17.54
N ALA A 4 0.68 32.63 17.31
CA ALA A 4 -0.63 33.27 17.40
C ALA A 4 -1.10 33.22 18.87
N VAL A 5 -1.13 34.37 19.53
CA VAL A 5 -1.72 34.54 20.87
C VAL A 5 -3.22 34.80 20.69
N PHE A 6 -4.05 33.88 21.16
CA PHE A 6 -5.50 34.06 21.20
C PHE A 6 -5.90 34.70 22.53
N THR A 7 -6.32 35.96 22.49
CA THR A 7 -6.98 36.64 23.62
C THR A 7 -8.49 36.38 23.56
N ILE A 8 -9.02 35.80 24.64
CA ILE A 8 -10.47 35.59 24.82
C ILE A 8 -11.02 36.76 25.65
N PRO A 9 -12.08 37.47 25.23
CA PRO A 9 -12.65 38.55 26.03
C PRO A 9 -13.48 37.99 27.18
N ILE A 10 -13.01 38.20 28.41
CA ILE A 10 -13.77 37.86 29.63
C ILE A 10 -14.86 38.91 29.83
N LYS A 11 -16.11 38.54 29.55
CA LYS A 11 -17.29 39.37 29.82
C LYS A 11 -17.44 39.53 31.33
N LYS A 12 -17.40 40.77 31.85
CA LYS A 12 -17.60 41.08 33.29
C LYS A 12 -18.96 40.56 33.78
N TRP A 13 -18.94 39.64 34.74
CA TRP A 13 -20.13 39.19 35.46
C TRP A 13 -20.37 40.08 36.68
N GLN A 14 -21.55 40.69 36.77
CA GLN A 14 -21.99 41.43 37.96
C GLN A 14 -22.18 40.45 39.13
N LYS A 15 -21.40 40.66 40.20
CA LYS A 15 -21.60 40.01 41.50
C LYS A 15 -22.77 40.71 42.21
N SER A 16 -23.85 39.98 42.44
CA SER A 16 -24.81 40.29 43.51
C SER A 16 -24.88 39.09 44.43
N ALA A 17 -24.08 39.12 45.50
CA ALA A 17 -24.12 38.16 46.59
C ALA A 17 -24.87 38.79 47.76
N LYS A 18 -26.13 38.39 47.98
CA LYS A 18 -26.77 38.56 49.29
C LYS A 18 -26.40 37.35 50.15
N ARG A 19 -25.75 37.61 51.30
CA ARG A 19 -25.48 36.62 52.34
C ARG A 19 -26.78 36.26 53.04
N GLY A 20 -26.96 34.96 53.31
CA GLY A 20 -28.08 34.44 54.11
C GLY A 20 -27.97 32.93 54.27
N VAL A 21 -27.42 32.54 55.42
CA VAL A 21 -27.68 31.34 56.25
C VAL A 21 -28.29 30.10 55.56
N GLY A 22 -27.54 29.00 55.64
CA GLY A 22 -28.00 27.62 55.80
C GLY A 22 -29.31 27.21 55.12
N ASN A 23 -29.20 26.60 53.94
CA ASN A 23 -29.90 25.38 53.55
C ASN A 23 -29.56 25.08 52.08
N ILE A 24 -29.06 23.88 51.82
CA ILE A 24 -28.79 23.37 50.47
C ILE A 24 -30.13 23.26 49.75
N ARG A 25 -30.50 24.31 49.02
CA ARG A 25 -31.48 24.18 47.93
C ARG A 25 -30.66 23.90 46.68
N VAL A 26 -30.72 22.67 46.22
CA VAL A 26 -30.31 22.30 44.86
C VAL A 26 -31.20 23.11 43.92
N ALA A 27 -30.72 24.30 43.56
CA ALA A 27 -31.30 25.06 42.48
C ALA A 27 -30.99 24.26 41.22
N ILE A 28 -31.99 23.53 40.74
CA ILE A 28 -32.01 22.96 39.40
C ILE A 28 -31.92 24.15 38.45
N LEU A 29 -30.70 24.58 38.17
CA LEU A 29 -30.41 25.63 37.22
C LEU A 29 -30.54 24.98 35.85
N LYS A 30 -31.81 24.91 35.43
CA LYS A 30 -32.27 24.53 34.09
C LYS A 30 -31.25 25.09 33.10
N SER A 31 -30.54 24.18 32.44
CA SER A 31 -29.45 24.34 31.49
C SER A 31 -29.85 25.17 30.25
N ARG A 32 -30.29 26.41 30.46
CA ARG A 32 -30.73 27.36 29.43
C ARG A 32 -29.58 28.08 28.72
N LEU A 33 -28.34 27.67 28.96
CA LEU A 33 -27.15 28.20 28.31
C LEU A 33 -26.33 27.12 27.59
N MET A 34 -26.96 26.04 27.12
CA MET A 34 -26.36 25.27 26.04
C MET A 34 -26.68 25.97 24.71
N PRO A 35 -25.69 26.47 23.95
CA PRO A 35 -25.94 26.96 22.61
C PRO A 35 -26.51 25.80 21.77
N LYS A 36 -27.77 25.96 21.37
CA LYS A 36 -28.48 25.07 20.45
C LYS A 36 -27.65 24.96 19.18
N LYS A 37 -27.05 23.78 18.96
CA LYS A 37 -26.38 23.34 17.73
C LYS A 37 -25.42 24.37 17.11
N ILE A 38 -24.13 24.24 17.40
CA ILE A 38 -23.10 24.77 16.48
C ILE A 38 -23.29 24.03 15.15
N LYS A 39 -23.94 24.65 14.17
CA LYS A 39 -23.91 24.17 12.79
C LYS A 39 -22.48 24.38 12.30
N MET A 40 -21.63 23.36 12.43
CA MET A 40 -20.40 23.28 11.66
C MET A 40 -20.80 23.23 10.18
N GLN A 41 -20.75 24.37 9.49
CA GLN A 41 -20.73 24.34 8.04
C GLN A 41 -19.47 23.56 7.63
N ARG A 42 -19.65 22.39 6.98
CA ARG A 42 -18.55 21.72 6.29
C ARG A 42 -18.09 22.64 5.17
N ILE A 43 -17.10 23.47 5.44
CA ILE A 43 -16.37 24.18 4.41
C ILE A 43 -15.59 23.08 3.67
N ASN A 44 -16.00 22.75 2.45
CA ASN A 44 -15.28 21.81 1.58
C ASN A 44 -14.00 22.50 1.09
N TRP A 45 -13.02 22.59 1.99
CA TRP A 45 -11.78 23.32 1.78
C TRP A 45 -11.05 22.82 0.51
N HIS A 46 -11.11 21.52 0.25
CA HIS A 46 -10.56 20.88 -0.95
C HIS A 46 -11.20 21.41 -2.23
N LYS A 47 -12.53 21.63 -2.27
CA LYS A 47 -13.19 22.22 -3.44
C LYS A 47 -12.79 23.68 -3.66
N ILE A 48 -12.59 24.44 -2.57
CA ILE A 48 -12.18 25.85 -2.64
C ILE A 48 -10.72 25.97 -3.10
N ALA A 49 -9.82 25.14 -2.56
CA ALA A 49 -8.42 25.08 -2.94
C ALA A 49 -8.26 24.63 -4.39
N LEU A 50 -9.00 23.59 -4.81
CA LEU A 50 -9.01 23.14 -6.21
C LEU A 50 -9.50 24.25 -7.13
N LYS A 51 -10.60 24.95 -6.80
CA LYS A 51 -11.09 26.08 -7.60
C LYS A 51 -10.08 27.21 -7.74
N LYS A 52 -9.30 27.47 -6.69
CA LYS A 52 -8.32 28.55 -6.64
C LYS A 52 -7.06 28.25 -7.45
N HIS A 53 -6.64 26.98 -7.51
CA HIS A 53 -5.43 26.53 -8.22
C HIS A 53 -5.71 25.71 -9.49
N LEU A 54 -6.98 25.61 -9.91
CA LEU A 54 -7.42 24.83 -11.06
C LEU A 54 -6.64 25.17 -12.33
N LYS A 55 -6.33 26.46 -12.55
CA LYS A 55 -5.54 26.92 -13.70
C LYS A 55 -4.10 26.40 -13.66
N ASP A 56 -3.47 26.36 -12.49
CA ASP A 56 -2.11 25.86 -12.31
C ASP A 56 -2.06 24.34 -12.43
N VAL A 57 -3.08 23.65 -11.90
CA VAL A 57 -3.25 22.19 -12.03
C VAL A 57 -3.46 21.79 -13.50
N PHE A 58 -4.27 22.55 -14.25
CA PHE A 58 -4.46 22.29 -15.67
C PHE A 58 -3.22 22.63 -16.49
N SER A 59 -2.56 23.76 -16.20
CA SER A 59 -1.31 24.16 -16.87
C SER A 59 -0.20 23.13 -16.67
N SER A 60 0.00 22.67 -15.43
CA SER A 60 0.96 21.60 -15.13
C SER A 60 0.55 20.28 -15.78
N GLY A 61 -0.74 19.91 -15.74
CA GLY A 61 -1.25 18.72 -16.43
C GLY A 61 -0.97 18.72 -17.93
N ILE A 62 -1.13 19.87 -18.59
CA ILE A 62 -0.81 20.04 -20.02
C ILE A 62 0.69 19.84 -20.26
N THR A 63 1.56 20.42 -19.41
CA THR A 63 3.01 20.21 -19.57
C THR A 63 3.42 18.75 -19.43
N TYR A 64 2.84 18.00 -18.50
CA TYR A 64 3.10 16.56 -18.37
C TYR A 64 2.54 15.75 -19.54
N ALA A 65 1.37 16.13 -20.05
CA ALA A 65 0.79 15.51 -21.24
C ALA A 65 1.68 15.71 -22.48
N ILE A 66 2.23 16.92 -22.68
CA ILE A 66 3.16 17.23 -23.76
C ILE A 66 4.46 16.44 -23.61
N LEU A 67 5.05 16.39 -22.40
CA LEU A 67 6.26 15.60 -22.12
C LEU A 67 6.04 14.10 -22.39
N ALA A 68 4.91 13.55 -21.96
CA ALA A 68 4.54 12.18 -22.26
C ALA A 68 4.44 11.96 -23.78
N LEU A 69 3.87 12.91 -24.51
CA LEU A 69 3.75 12.84 -25.97
C LEU A 69 5.10 12.88 -26.68
N VAL A 70 6.01 13.76 -26.25
CA VAL A 70 7.39 13.82 -26.77
C VAL A 70 8.12 12.51 -26.49
N PHE A 71 7.96 11.93 -25.30
CA PHE A 71 8.56 10.64 -24.94
C PHE A 71 8.02 9.48 -25.79
N LEU A 72 6.71 9.48 -26.07
CA LEU A 72 6.09 8.52 -26.98
C LEU A 72 6.63 8.66 -28.41
N LEU A 73 6.67 9.88 -28.96
CA LEU A 73 7.24 10.15 -30.28
C LEU A 73 8.70 9.69 -30.39
N TRP A 74 9.51 9.99 -29.36
CA TRP A 74 10.90 9.55 -29.26
C TRP A 74 11.02 8.03 -29.28
N ARG A 75 10.19 7.33 -28.50
CA ARG A 75 10.21 5.87 -28.40
C ARG A 75 9.74 5.19 -29.68
N PHE A 76 8.78 5.78 -30.39
CA PHE A 76 8.38 5.33 -31.73
C PHE A 76 9.52 5.50 -32.74
N ALA A 77 10.19 6.66 -32.74
CA ALA A 77 11.29 6.96 -33.66
C ALA A 77 12.47 5.99 -33.49
N LEU A 78 12.73 5.51 -32.27
CA LEU A 78 13.77 4.52 -32.00
C LEU A 78 13.43 3.10 -32.47
N GLY A 79 12.17 2.82 -32.85
CA GLY A 79 11.78 1.56 -33.48
C GLY A 79 12.02 0.31 -32.62
N TYR A 80 12.07 0.44 -31.30
CA TYR A 80 12.33 -0.68 -30.39
C TYR A 80 11.34 -1.80 -30.61
N GLN A 81 11.82 -3.01 -30.92
CA GLN A 81 10.99 -4.19 -31.00
C GLN A 81 10.70 -4.72 -29.58
N PHE A 82 9.49 -5.22 -29.38
CA PHE A 82 9.15 -5.90 -28.14
C PHE A 82 9.77 -7.30 -28.15
N GLU A 83 10.61 -7.58 -27.16
CA GLU A 83 11.15 -8.91 -26.90
C GLU A 83 10.77 -9.33 -25.49
N TRP A 84 10.38 -10.60 -25.35
CA TRP A 84 10.08 -11.17 -24.05
C TRP A 84 11.37 -11.40 -23.27
N GLN A 85 11.51 -10.75 -22.12
CA GLN A 85 12.72 -10.81 -21.30
C GLN A 85 12.50 -11.63 -20.04
N SER A 86 13.35 -12.63 -19.78
CA SER A 86 13.38 -13.31 -18.48
C SER A 86 14.21 -12.48 -17.50
N ILE A 87 13.57 -11.94 -16.47
CA ILE A 87 14.24 -11.23 -15.39
C ILE A 87 14.18 -12.02 -14.09
N GLU A 88 15.28 -12.00 -13.33
CA GLU A 88 15.41 -12.69 -12.04
C GLU A 88 15.79 -11.69 -10.94
N PRO A 89 14.86 -10.81 -10.53
CA PRO A 89 15.14 -9.79 -9.53
C PRO A 89 15.36 -10.38 -8.13
N PHE A 90 14.79 -11.54 -7.83
CA PHE A 90 14.92 -12.17 -6.51
C PHE A 90 16.00 -13.25 -6.53
N GLN A 91 16.99 -13.06 -5.66
CA GLN A 91 18.05 -14.03 -5.43
C GLN A 91 17.74 -14.90 -4.22
N GLN A 92 18.02 -16.19 -4.35
CA GLN A 92 17.82 -17.16 -3.27
C GLN A 92 18.78 -16.86 -2.10
N PRO A 93 18.32 -17.00 -0.85
CA PRO A 93 19.18 -16.82 0.31
C PRO A 93 20.22 -17.93 0.39
N SER A 94 21.46 -17.56 0.73
CA SER A 94 22.54 -18.52 0.97
C SER A 94 22.14 -19.56 2.02
N ILE A 95 22.59 -20.81 1.84
CA ILE A 95 22.35 -21.94 2.76
C ILE A 95 22.78 -21.63 4.20
N PHE A 96 23.75 -20.71 4.38
CA PHE A 96 24.25 -20.31 5.69
C PHE A 96 23.27 -19.44 6.47
N ILE A 97 22.20 -18.92 5.84
CA ILE A 97 21.14 -18.17 6.52
C ILE A 97 20.16 -19.18 7.16
N ARG A 98 20.66 -19.96 8.11
CA ARG A 98 19.90 -21.01 8.81
C ARG A 98 18.61 -20.49 9.45
N VAL A 99 18.61 -19.24 9.94
CA VAL A 99 17.43 -18.62 10.55
C VAL A 99 16.28 -18.48 9.55
N PHE A 100 16.58 -18.09 8.30
CA PHE A 100 15.58 -18.02 7.24
C PHE A 100 14.99 -19.40 6.96
N TYR A 101 15.84 -20.40 6.72
CA TYR A 101 15.37 -21.75 6.42
C TYR A 101 14.59 -22.36 7.58
N SER A 102 15.01 -22.13 8.83
CA SER A 102 14.29 -22.60 10.02
C SER A 102 12.90 -21.96 10.13
N ALA A 103 12.80 -20.63 9.96
CA ALA A 103 11.52 -19.92 10.03
C ALA A 103 10.59 -20.29 8.85
N PHE A 104 11.15 -20.39 7.65
CA PHE A 104 10.41 -20.80 6.46
C PHE A 104 9.89 -22.24 6.58
N THR A 105 10.74 -23.15 7.04
CA THR A 105 10.37 -24.55 7.29
C THR A 105 9.27 -24.62 8.34
N PHE A 106 9.34 -23.81 9.39
CA PHE A 106 8.29 -23.74 10.42
C PHE A 106 6.94 -23.35 9.83
N LEU A 107 6.90 -22.32 8.97
CA LEU A 107 5.66 -21.82 8.36
C LEU A 107 5.08 -22.76 7.31
N THR A 108 5.90 -23.60 6.68
CA THR A 108 5.49 -24.47 5.57
C THR A 108 5.31 -25.92 6.06
N LEU A 109 6.36 -26.74 5.94
CA LEU A 109 6.28 -28.16 6.27
C LEU A 109 6.07 -28.41 7.77
N GLY A 110 6.71 -27.60 8.63
CA GLY A 110 6.55 -27.66 10.08
C GLY A 110 5.12 -27.37 10.51
N TYR A 111 4.44 -26.44 9.84
CA TYR A 111 3.03 -26.14 10.08
C TYR A 111 2.12 -27.31 9.69
N LEU A 112 2.42 -28.01 8.58
CA LEU A 112 1.69 -29.23 8.20
C LEU A 112 1.84 -30.33 9.26
N LEU A 113 3.05 -30.56 9.77
CA LEU A 113 3.30 -31.52 10.85
C LEU A 113 2.60 -31.13 12.15
N TYR A 114 2.51 -29.82 12.42
CA TYR A 114 1.79 -29.30 13.57
C TYR A 114 0.27 -29.57 13.46
N ILE A 115 -0.34 -29.27 12.31
CA ILE A 115 -1.77 -29.55 12.07
C ILE A 115 -2.06 -31.05 12.14
N ALA A 116 -1.16 -31.89 11.61
CA ALA A 116 -1.29 -33.34 11.66
C ALA A 116 -1.10 -33.93 13.08
N TYR A 117 -0.86 -33.10 14.10
CA TYR A 117 -0.55 -33.51 15.47
C TYR A 117 0.64 -34.49 15.57
N PHE A 118 1.55 -34.50 14.60
CA PHE A 118 2.63 -35.49 14.49
C PHE A 118 3.47 -35.56 15.78
N TYR A 119 3.93 -34.41 16.27
CA TYR A 119 4.75 -34.35 17.48
C TYR A 119 3.98 -34.75 18.74
N LYS A 120 2.66 -34.55 18.78
CA LYS A 120 1.82 -34.99 19.90
C LYS A 120 1.70 -36.51 19.92
N VAL A 121 1.38 -37.11 18.78
CA VAL A 121 1.31 -38.58 18.63
C VAL A 121 2.65 -39.21 18.98
N LEU A 122 3.74 -38.66 18.46
CA LEU A 122 5.09 -39.14 18.74
C LEU A 122 5.42 -39.06 20.24
N HIS A 123 5.05 -37.97 20.91
CA HIS A 123 5.25 -37.80 22.35
C HIS A 123 4.41 -38.79 23.17
N ASP A 124 3.14 -38.99 22.81
CA ASP A 124 2.26 -39.92 23.51
C ASP A 124 2.77 -41.37 23.43
N ILE A 125 3.30 -41.77 22.27
CA ILE A 125 3.89 -43.12 22.11
C ILE A 125 5.21 -43.23 22.87
N LEU A 126 6.17 -42.35 22.62
CA LEU A 126 7.54 -42.55 23.11
C LEU A 126 7.73 -42.12 24.57
N VAL A 127 7.13 -41.00 24.97
CA VAL A 127 7.31 -40.43 26.30
C VAL A 127 6.27 -40.98 27.26
N LYS A 128 4.98 -40.93 26.90
CA LYS A 128 3.91 -41.32 27.82
C LYS A 128 3.77 -42.84 27.96
N SER A 129 3.97 -43.62 26.89
CA SER A 129 3.89 -45.09 26.98
C SER A 129 5.22 -45.74 27.36
N MET A 130 6.36 -45.22 26.91
CA MET A 130 7.66 -45.91 27.03
C MET A 130 8.70 -45.15 27.88
N GLY A 131 8.47 -43.90 28.27
CA GLY A 131 9.42 -43.09 29.05
C GLY A 131 10.70 -42.68 28.31
N LEU A 132 10.76 -42.84 26.98
CA LEU A 132 11.97 -42.66 26.16
C LEU A 132 12.18 -41.20 25.73
N TRP A 133 12.50 -40.33 26.69
CA TRP A 133 12.63 -38.89 26.45
C TRP A 133 13.78 -38.51 25.50
N SER A 134 14.93 -39.17 25.63
CA SER A 134 16.10 -38.95 24.76
C SER A 134 15.79 -39.28 23.30
N LEU A 135 15.09 -40.40 23.07
CA LEU A 135 14.70 -40.85 21.73
C LEU A 135 13.72 -39.88 21.07
N TYR A 136 12.74 -39.38 21.82
CA TYR A 136 11.80 -38.37 21.33
C TYR A 136 12.53 -37.09 20.84
N ASN A 137 13.48 -36.59 21.63
CA ASN A 137 14.26 -35.40 21.23
C ASN A 137 15.17 -35.67 20.03
N GLY A 138 15.77 -36.85 19.95
CA GLY A 138 16.58 -37.27 18.80
C GLY A 138 15.76 -37.30 17.51
N ILE A 139 14.59 -37.95 17.53
CA ILE A 139 13.69 -38.00 16.37
C ILE A 139 13.22 -36.60 15.98
N LYS A 140 12.83 -35.76 16.95
CA LYS A 140 12.41 -34.38 16.68
C LYS A 140 13.52 -33.58 15.96
N ALA A 141 14.76 -33.73 16.40
CA ALA A 141 15.90 -33.06 15.77
C ALA A 141 16.17 -33.55 14.34
N ILE A 142 16.12 -34.87 14.12
CA ILE A 142 16.29 -35.48 12.79
C ILE A 142 15.19 -35.03 11.83
N VAL A 143 13.93 -35.09 12.27
CA VAL A 143 12.79 -34.62 11.50
C VAL A 143 12.97 -33.14 11.15
N TRP A 144 13.37 -32.31 12.12
CA TRP A 144 13.60 -30.88 11.86
C TRP A 144 14.72 -30.63 10.84
N ALA A 145 15.84 -31.34 10.95
CA ALA A 145 16.96 -31.22 10.01
C ALA A 145 16.55 -31.64 8.60
N PHE A 146 15.79 -32.74 8.49
CA PHE A 146 15.25 -33.22 7.22
C PHE A 146 14.32 -32.20 6.57
N LEU A 147 13.40 -31.61 7.32
CA LEU A 147 12.47 -30.61 6.78
C LEU A 147 13.20 -29.33 6.33
N MET A 148 14.23 -28.91 7.06
CA MET A 148 15.08 -27.79 6.64
C MET A 148 15.83 -28.12 5.35
N PHE A 149 16.34 -29.35 5.21
CA PHE A 149 17.00 -29.80 3.99
C PHE A 149 16.04 -29.81 2.79
N VAL A 150 14.84 -30.37 2.95
CA VAL A 150 13.81 -30.36 1.90
C VAL A 150 13.43 -28.94 1.50
N SER A 151 13.28 -28.05 2.49
CA SER A 151 12.97 -26.65 2.24
C SER A 151 14.09 -25.95 1.48
N TYR A 152 15.35 -26.23 1.82
CA TYR A 152 16.51 -25.70 1.13
C TYR A 152 16.62 -26.19 -0.32
N GLN A 153 16.55 -27.51 -0.52
CA GLN A 153 16.86 -28.10 -1.82
C GLN A 153 15.74 -27.92 -2.85
N TYR A 154 14.48 -27.88 -2.40
CA TYR A 154 13.33 -27.96 -3.30
C TYR A 154 12.39 -26.77 -3.17
N ILE A 155 11.94 -26.46 -1.95
CA ILE A 155 10.82 -25.52 -1.77
C ILE A 155 11.25 -24.08 -2.00
N VAL A 156 12.38 -23.65 -1.41
CA VAL A 156 12.89 -22.29 -1.56
C VAL A 156 13.29 -22.00 -3.01
N PRO A 157 14.05 -22.86 -3.71
CA PRO A 157 14.35 -22.65 -5.13
C PRO A 157 13.09 -22.56 -6.00
N TRP A 158 12.12 -23.45 -5.77
CA TRP A 158 10.84 -23.42 -6.47
C TRP A 158 10.08 -22.11 -6.22
N LEU A 159 10.00 -21.66 -4.96
CA LEU A 159 9.34 -20.41 -4.61
C LEU A 159 9.96 -19.21 -5.33
N PHE A 160 11.29 -19.10 -5.31
CA PHE A 160 11.99 -17.99 -5.99
C PHE A 160 11.85 -18.06 -7.51
N SER A 161 11.81 -19.25 -8.09
CA SER A 161 11.53 -19.44 -9.52
C SER A 161 10.12 -18.95 -9.88
N VAL A 162 9.10 -19.30 -9.10
CA VAL A 162 7.73 -18.85 -9.31
C VAL A 162 7.60 -17.33 -9.14
N LEU A 163 8.24 -16.76 -8.12
CA LEU A 163 8.24 -15.31 -7.90
C LEU A 163 8.91 -14.56 -9.05
N ASN A 164 10.07 -15.02 -9.50
CA ASN A 164 10.79 -14.42 -10.64
C ASN A 164 9.98 -14.56 -11.94
N ALA A 165 9.37 -15.71 -12.20
CA ALA A 165 8.48 -15.90 -13.34
C ALA A 165 7.28 -14.92 -13.29
N GLY A 166 6.66 -14.76 -12.11
CA GLY A 166 5.57 -13.82 -11.92
C GLY A 166 5.98 -12.37 -12.19
N VAL A 167 7.13 -11.93 -11.67
CA VAL A 167 7.63 -10.58 -11.92
C VAL A 167 8.03 -10.39 -13.37
N SER A 168 8.64 -11.40 -13.99
CA SER A 168 8.97 -11.40 -15.42
C SER A 168 7.72 -11.20 -16.28
N ILE A 169 6.63 -11.92 -16.00
CA ILE A 169 5.36 -11.73 -16.71
C ILE A 169 4.84 -10.29 -16.54
N LEU A 170 4.79 -9.78 -15.30
CA LEU A 170 4.31 -8.42 -15.03
C LEU A 170 5.15 -7.35 -15.73
N PHE A 171 6.47 -7.52 -15.72
CA PHE A 171 7.41 -6.62 -16.38
C PHE A 171 7.23 -6.63 -17.89
N ASN A 172 7.08 -7.80 -18.50
CA ASN A 172 6.84 -7.93 -19.93
C ASN A 172 5.48 -7.33 -20.34
N ILE A 173 4.43 -7.50 -19.54
CA ILE A 173 3.14 -6.85 -19.77
C ILE A 173 3.29 -5.32 -19.72
N ALA A 174 3.99 -4.79 -18.71
CA ALA A 174 4.23 -3.36 -18.60
C ALA A 174 5.03 -2.83 -19.81
N ASN A 175 6.06 -3.55 -20.26
CA ASN A 175 6.83 -3.21 -21.44
C ASN A 175 6.02 -3.30 -22.73
N LEU A 176 5.13 -4.28 -22.85
CA LEU A 176 4.24 -4.42 -24.00
C LEU A 176 3.29 -3.22 -24.09
N VAL A 177 2.72 -2.79 -22.96
CA VAL A 177 1.88 -1.58 -22.91
C VAL A 177 2.69 -0.35 -23.32
N LEU A 178 3.91 -0.19 -22.79
CA LEU A 178 4.81 0.90 -23.16
C LEU A 178 5.25 0.85 -24.63
N TYR A 179 5.32 -0.34 -25.22
CA TYR A 179 5.60 -0.52 -26.66
C TYR A 179 4.40 -0.17 -27.55
N ALA A 180 3.17 -0.45 -27.10
CA ALA A 180 1.95 -0.17 -27.86
C ALA A 180 1.48 1.29 -27.74
N LEU A 181 1.89 2.01 -26.69
CA LEU A 181 1.50 3.41 -26.47
C LEU A 181 1.99 4.40 -27.54
N PRO A 182 3.22 4.31 -28.08
CA PRO A 182 3.74 5.26 -29.07
C PRO A 182 2.91 5.38 -30.36
N PRO A 183 2.54 4.28 -31.06
CA PRO A 183 1.67 4.36 -32.24
C PRO A 183 0.31 4.99 -31.92
N VAL A 184 -0.29 4.65 -30.77
CA VAL A 184 -1.58 5.21 -30.31
C VAL A 184 -1.45 6.72 -30.07
N GLY A 185 -0.40 7.15 -29.37
CA GLY A 185 -0.12 8.56 -29.11
C GLY A 185 0.08 9.37 -30.39
N ILE A 186 0.81 8.82 -31.36
CA ILE A 186 1.01 9.46 -32.68
C ILE A 186 -0.29 9.59 -33.44
N SER A 187 -1.12 8.53 -33.46
CA SER A 187 -2.42 8.57 -34.14
C SER A 187 -3.34 9.67 -33.56
N LEU A 188 -3.28 9.88 -32.24
CA LEU A 188 -4.01 10.95 -31.56
C LEU A 188 -3.51 12.34 -31.98
N VAL A 189 -2.20 12.56 -32.02
CA VAL A 189 -1.62 13.84 -32.48
C VAL A 189 -2.01 14.13 -33.91
N LEU A 190 -1.84 13.15 -34.81
CA LEU A 190 -2.20 13.32 -36.22
C LEU A 190 -3.69 13.63 -36.38
N SER A 191 -4.56 12.98 -35.60
CA SER A 191 -6.00 13.25 -35.60
C SER A 191 -6.32 14.68 -35.15
N VAL A 192 -5.65 15.17 -34.11
CA VAL A 192 -5.81 16.56 -33.63
C VAL A 192 -5.32 17.56 -34.67
N ILE A 193 -4.15 17.34 -35.26
CA ILE A 193 -3.60 18.21 -36.32
C ILE A 193 -4.55 18.25 -37.52
N TYR A 194 -5.01 17.08 -37.98
CA TYR A 194 -5.97 16.99 -39.07
C TYR A 194 -7.27 17.75 -38.77
N PHE A 195 -7.80 17.61 -37.56
CA PHE A 195 -9.00 18.33 -37.14
C PHE A 195 -8.79 19.84 -37.14
N LEU A 196 -7.66 20.33 -36.62
CA LEU A 196 -7.33 21.75 -36.60
C LEU A 196 -7.21 22.33 -38.01
N LEU A 197 -6.46 21.68 -38.91
CA LEU A 197 -6.30 22.09 -40.31
C LEU A 197 -7.64 22.11 -41.06
N LYS A 198 -8.48 21.07 -40.86
CA LYS A 198 -9.81 21.00 -41.45
C LYS A 198 -10.71 22.15 -40.98
N ASN A 199 -10.58 22.54 -39.71
CA ASN A 199 -11.40 23.60 -39.13
C ASN A 199 -10.94 25.00 -39.58
N GLU A 200 -9.64 25.19 -39.80
CA GLU A 200 -9.07 26.42 -40.37
C GLU A 200 -9.53 26.61 -41.83
N ASN A 201 -9.44 25.57 -42.66
CA ASN A 201 -9.90 25.59 -44.05
C ASN A 201 -11.42 25.85 -44.20
N ARG A 202 -12.22 25.55 -43.17
CA ARG A 202 -13.67 25.87 -43.15
C ARG A 202 -13.96 27.32 -42.78
N LYS A 203 -13.03 28.04 -42.14
CA LYS A 203 -13.20 29.44 -41.79
C LYS A 203 -12.77 30.39 -42.90
N THR A 204 -11.95 29.91 -43.83
CA THR A 204 -11.44 30.66 -44.99
C THR A 204 -12.22 30.40 -46.28
N SER A 205 -13.14 29.42 -46.26
CA SER A 205 -14.17 29.16 -47.29
C SER A 205 -15.49 29.83 -46.91
#